data_AF-A0A5N6W4S0-F1
#
_entry.id   AF-A0A5N6W4S0-F1
#
_cell.length_a   1.000
_cell.length_b   1.000
_cell.length_c   1.000
_cell.angle_alpha   90.00
_cell.angle_beta   90.00
_cell.angle_gamma   90.00
#
_symmetry.space_group_name_H-M   'P 1'
#
loop_
_entity.id
_entity.type
_entity.pdbx_description
1 polymer ?
#
loop_
_entity_poly.entity_id
_entity_poly.type
_entity_poly.pdbx_seq_one_letter_code
_entity_poly.pdbx_strand_id
1 'polypeptide(L)'
;MYKPAPPRPKKTNIIRTRSGCKLCRQRRVKCDEKTPSCTACMRLGRACEKYELSFQFRHVEVSPKKPSNTCRQVNDNDSNNNNFDATSTSNRSDKLISGSTESSLFPGLTWTNTLMQLNRSEKEQFYIAHWEDRCVRALRLLSHDISTLAHGYQPLKDSLLALSACNLSRSLPEMQVTKSKGTLFQPNKNHLLYSQEHYGAAVREIARMLHGSTMCSSPTQILATLILLCYMESVLGNFRALHCHHDGIGRFIQLHLSRLSSDGLGSNLIAAWLQSKYQVWWLRMYFSTLHFQRYQTSLSAPLEIVSALYSSKARRAIITSIMSESHRVNTAAVLSLWRDTHGPAINSMSSSIDNCISLLRTEEKKLNEWHSQLTPLELPTESFTSLGESQPSNGHIRPLRFHRHPFAMNYAYYVVARIMQCACFLDALQQCASGDQAVPVNDESITCWMRILLRIVAGLSKAECATRNVYTIGISNLLVACILRCSDLDIGLWIQNWLRDLLSVPILEEGSFPISQALEIVRHVNKERRSGKDIYAIGVTEEDGGGNGKYFSYQSQTIYELVLLGRIRETGCLYSESVSVEWAV
;
A
#
# COMPACT_ATOMS: atom_id res chain seq x y z
N MET A 1 43.90 30.34 3.35
CA MET A 1 42.43 30.19 3.19
C MET A 1 41.77 31.55 3.29
N TYR A 2 41.21 32.07 2.20
CA TYR A 2 40.43 33.31 2.25
C TYR A 2 39.03 33.02 2.80
N LYS A 3 38.54 33.88 3.69
CA LYS A 3 37.18 33.80 4.23
C LYS A 3 36.16 34.00 3.09
N PRO A 4 35.01 33.29 3.11
CA PRO A 4 33.99 33.44 2.10
C PRO A 4 33.44 34.87 2.08
N ALA A 5 33.18 35.38 0.87
CA ALA A 5 32.64 36.72 0.69
C ALA A 5 31.27 36.86 1.38
N PRO A 6 31.00 37.99 2.04
CA PRO A 6 29.74 38.21 2.75
C PRO A 6 28.55 38.21 1.77
N PRO A 7 27.39 37.69 2.21
CA PRO A 7 26.20 37.60 1.36
C PRO A 7 25.70 38.99 0.98
N ARG A 8 25.35 39.13 -0.31
CA ARG A 8 24.85 40.40 -0.86
C ARG A 8 23.53 40.81 -0.16
N PRO A 9 23.39 42.07 0.31
CA PRO A 9 22.15 42.55 0.91
C PRO A 9 20.97 42.42 -0.06
N LYS A 10 19.86 41.83 0.39
CA LYS A 10 18.63 41.74 -0.41
C LYS A 10 18.06 43.14 -0.62
N LYS A 11 17.84 43.54 -1.88
CA LYS A 11 17.35 44.87 -2.26
C LYS A 11 15.93 45.20 -1.74
N THR A 12 15.14 44.23 -1.27
CA THR A 12 13.81 44.48 -0.67
C THR A 12 13.41 43.40 0.36
N ASN A 13 12.67 43.80 1.40
CA ASN A 13 12.02 42.92 2.40
C ASN A 13 10.69 42.30 1.89
N ILE A 14 10.53 42.17 0.57
CA ILE A 14 9.30 41.62 -0.01
C ILE A 14 9.36 40.09 0.03
N ILE A 15 8.68 39.51 1.02
CA ILE A 15 8.42 38.07 1.08
C ILE A 15 7.23 37.77 0.16
N ARG A 16 7.48 37.18 -1.00
CA ARG A 16 6.43 36.69 -1.90
C ARG A 16 5.92 35.34 -1.38
N THR A 17 4.71 35.29 -0.84
CA THR A 17 4.08 34.03 -0.42
C THR A 17 3.65 33.22 -1.64
N ARG A 18 3.82 31.89 -1.57
CA ARG A 18 3.45 30.98 -2.67
C ARG A 18 2.00 30.50 -2.63
N SER A 19 1.18 31.02 -1.71
CA SER A 19 -0.17 30.53 -1.38
C SER A 19 -1.32 31.46 -1.77
N GLY A 20 -1.07 32.67 -2.28
CA GLY A 20 -2.13 33.59 -2.71
C GLY A 20 -3.05 33.02 -3.81
N CYS A 21 -4.34 33.38 -3.77
CA CYS A 21 -5.38 32.91 -4.71
C CYS A 21 -5.07 33.26 -6.19
N LYS A 22 -5.68 32.54 -7.14
CA LYS A 22 -5.42 32.72 -8.59
C LYS A 22 -5.65 34.16 -9.04
N LEU A 23 -6.75 34.77 -8.61
CA LEU A 23 -7.15 36.11 -9.03
C LEU A 23 -6.18 37.20 -8.52
N CYS A 24 -5.75 37.11 -7.26
CA CYS A 24 -4.78 38.06 -6.70
C CYS A 24 -3.41 37.92 -7.37
N ARG A 25 -3.01 36.69 -7.74
CA ARG A 25 -1.77 36.43 -8.50
C ARG A 25 -1.81 37.01 -9.91
N GLN A 26 -2.89 36.77 -10.65
CA GLN A 26 -3.07 37.34 -11.99
C GLN A 26 -3.00 38.87 -11.94
N ARG A 27 -3.59 39.47 -10.90
CA ARG A 27 -3.60 40.92 -10.68
C ARG A 27 -2.34 41.47 -10.02
N ARG A 28 -1.39 40.61 -9.65
CA ARG A 28 -0.13 40.96 -8.97
C ARG A 28 -0.34 41.81 -7.70
N VAL A 29 -1.40 41.52 -6.94
CA VAL A 29 -1.70 42.16 -5.64
C VAL A 29 -1.49 41.17 -4.50
N LYS A 30 -1.21 41.68 -3.29
CA LYS A 30 -1.04 40.85 -2.09
C LYS A 30 -2.37 40.19 -1.73
N CYS A 31 -2.34 38.86 -1.57
CA CYS A 31 -3.46 38.09 -1.05
C CYS A 31 -3.27 37.94 0.46
N ASP A 32 -4.35 38.11 1.24
CA ASP A 32 -4.38 37.89 2.68
C ASP A 32 -4.79 36.46 3.08
N GLU A 33 -5.07 35.60 2.09
CA GLU A 33 -5.24 34.14 2.24
C GLU A 33 -6.38 33.71 3.20
N LYS A 34 -7.33 34.61 3.49
CA LYS A 34 -8.53 34.29 4.28
C LYS A 34 -9.46 33.32 3.54
N THR A 35 -10.10 32.43 4.29
CA THR A 35 -11.13 31.47 3.85
C THR A 35 -12.51 31.90 4.37
N PRO A 36 -13.60 31.77 3.57
CA PRO A 36 -13.70 31.15 2.24
C PRO A 36 -13.29 32.07 1.06
N SER A 37 -13.12 33.38 1.29
CA SER A 37 -12.72 34.33 0.26
C SER A 37 -11.78 35.39 0.83
N CYS A 38 -10.75 35.78 0.06
CA CYS A 38 -9.79 36.79 0.47
C CYS A 38 -10.42 38.20 0.40
N THR A 39 -9.96 39.14 1.23
CA THR A 39 -10.60 40.48 1.34
C THR A 39 -10.59 41.22 -0.01
N ALA A 40 -9.54 41.01 -0.83
CA ALA A 40 -9.42 41.60 -2.15
C ALA A 40 -10.44 41.03 -3.16
N CYS A 41 -10.78 39.75 -3.08
CA CYS A 41 -11.79 39.11 -3.93
C CYS A 41 -13.21 39.46 -3.48
N MET A 42 -13.45 39.50 -2.16
CA MET A 42 -14.74 39.93 -1.58
C MET A 42 -15.13 41.32 -2.04
N ARG A 43 -14.20 42.30 -1.95
CA ARG A 43 -14.45 43.69 -2.37
C ARG A 43 -14.83 43.81 -3.85
N LEU A 44 -14.43 42.84 -4.67
CA LEU A 44 -14.67 42.86 -6.11
C LEU A 44 -15.85 41.99 -6.55
N GLY A 45 -16.52 41.30 -5.62
CA GLY A 45 -17.59 40.36 -5.94
C GLY A 45 -17.14 39.25 -6.89
N ARG A 46 -15.88 38.80 -6.79
CA ARG A 46 -15.30 37.75 -7.65
C ARG A 46 -15.06 36.48 -6.84
N ALA A 47 -15.24 35.33 -7.47
CA ALA A 47 -14.92 34.03 -6.88
C ALA A 47 -13.44 33.95 -6.50
N CYS A 48 -13.15 33.51 -5.27
CA CYS A 48 -11.79 33.40 -4.74
C CYS A 48 -11.28 31.97 -4.87
N GLU A 49 -10.72 31.64 -6.04
CA GLU A 49 -10.13 30.32 -6.29
C GLU A 49 -8.72 30.20 -5.70
N LYS A 50 -8.51 29.17 -4.87
CA LYS A 50 -7.17 28.79 -4.40
C LYS A 50 -6.27 28.47 -5.58
N TYR A 51 -5.01 28.90 -5.51
CA TYR A 51 -4.01 28.55 -6.52
C TYR A 51 -3.43 27.18 -6.21
N GLU A 52 -3.72 26.20 -7.05
CA GLU A 52 -3.04 24.90 -7.05
C GLU A 52 -1.91 24.91 -8.09
N LEU A 53 -0.75 24.37 -7.71
CA LEU A 53 0.40 24.26 -8.60
C LEU A 53 0.11 23.18 -9.64
N SER A 54 -0.22 23.58 -10.87
CA SER A 54 -0.19 22.65 -12.00
C SER A 54 1.26 22.42 -12.40
N PHE A 55 1.78 21.22 -12.13
CA PHE A 55 3.06 20.79 -12.67
C PHE A 55 2.87 20.44 -14.14
N GLN A 56 3.47 21.22 -15.04
CA GLN A 56 3.59 20.89 -16.45
C GLN A 56 5.04 20.55 -16.75
N PHE A 57 5.29 19.36 -17.28
CA PHE A 57 6.60 18.99 -17.80
C PHE A 57 6.89 19.82 -19.05
N ARG A 58 7.92 20.67 -18.99
CA ARG A 58 8.47 21.35 -20.16
C ARG A 58 9.70 20.58 -20.62
N HIS A 59 9.68 20.09 -21.85
CA HIS A 59 10.86 19.56 -22.51
C HIS A 59 11.86 20.71 -22.69
N VAL A 60 12.98 20.69 -21.97
CA VAL A 60 14.09 21.61 -22.20
C VAL A 60 15.01 20.91 -23.19
N GLU A 61 14.89 21.25 -24.46
CA GLU A 61 15.89 20.86 -25.46
C GLU A 61 17.19 21.58 -25.12
N VAL A 62 18.16 20.83 -24.58
CA VAL A 62 19.53 21.33 -24.44
C VAL A 62 20.16 21.26 -25.82
N SER A 63 20.11 22.36 -26.57
CA SER A 63 20.88 22.49 -27.81
C SER A 63 22.37 22.33 -27.50
N PRO A 64 23.13 21.54 -28.29
CA PRO A 64 24.55 21.34 -28.06
C PRO A 64 25.30 22.68 -28.23
N LYS A 65 26.00 23.12 -27.17
CA LYS A 65 26.89 24.27 -27.25
C LYS A 65 27.99 23.98 -28.27
N LYS A 66 28.05 24.79 -29.33
CA LYS A 66 29.22 24.84 -30.22
C LYS A 66 30.48 25.18 -29.40
N PRO A 67 31.63 24.54 -29.67
CA PRO A 67 32.88 24.92 -29.05
C PRO A 67 33.35 26.23 -29.68
N SER A 68 33.23 27.34 -28.96
CA SER A 68 33.87 28.60 -29.37
C SER A 68 35.23 28.71 -28.70
N ASN A 69 36.24 28.46 -29.53
CA ASN A 69 37.64 28.80 -29.29
C ASN A 69 37.77 30.28 -28.89
N THR A 70 38.33 30.53 -27.71
CA THR A 70 39.14 31.72 -27.50
C THR A 70 40.35 31.33 -26.66
N CYS A 71 41.39 30.90 -27.37
CA CYS A 71 42.75 30.85 -26.87
C CYS A 71 43.23 32.30 -26.65
N ARG A 72 43.61 32.66 -25.42
CA ARG A 72 44.61 33.70 -25.21
C ARG A 72 45.83 33.03 -24.62
N GLN A 73 46.82 32.85 -25.49
CA GLN A 73 48.18 32.51 -25.12
C GLN A 73 48.77 33.64 -24.27
N VAL A 74 49.36 33.29 -23.13
CA VAL A 74 50.59 33.93 -22.67
C VAL A 74 51.52 32.80 -22.24
N ASN A 75 52.68 32.79 -22.88
CA ASN A 75 53.75 31.83 -22.73
C ASN A 75 54.63 32.11 -21.50
N ASP A 76 55.27 31.01 -21.09
CA ASP A 76 56.62 30.84 -20.58
C ASP A 76 56.99 31.16 -19.11
N ASN A 77 57.48 30.06 -18.53
CA ASN A 77 58.58 29.90 -17.57
C ASN A 77 58.40 30.45 -16.15
N ASP A 78 58.24 29.52 -15.20
CA ASP A 78 59.39 29.24 -14.34
C ASP A 78 59.32 27.86 -13.69
N SER A 79 60.42 27.15 -13.84
CA SER A 79 60.80 25.97 -13.06
C SER A 79 61.01 26.39 -11.62
N ASN A 80 60.38 25.72 -10.65
CA ASN A 80 61.16 25.35 -9.47
C ASN A 80 60.63 24.15 -8.70
N ASN A 81 61.61 23.34 -8.37
CA ASN A 81 61.62 22.08 -7.64
C ASN A 81 61.32 22.33 -6.15
N ASN A 82 60.75 21.33 -5.45
CA ASN A 82 61.25 20.85 -4.14
C ASN A 82 60.35 19.74 -3.56
N ASN A 83 60.93 18.52 -3.56
CA ASN A 83 61.01 17.48 -2.51
C ASN A 83 59.80 17.21 -1.60
N PHE A 84 59.32 15.95 -1.53
CA PHE A 84 59.81 14.85 -0.67
C PHE A 84 59.86 15.30 0.81
N ASP A 85 59.17 14.68 1.78
CA ASP A 85 59.12 13.26 2.11
C ASP A 85 58.07 13.03 3.21
N ALA A 86 57.54 11.81 3.33
CA ALA A 86 57.29 11.13 4.61
C ALA A 86 56.60 9.77 4.39
N THR A 87 57.44 8.80 4.04
CA THR A 87 57.58 7.51 4.72
C THR A 87 56.34 6.84 5.31
N SER A 88 55.98 5.74 4.65
CA SER A 88 55.33 4.57 5.17
C SER A 88 56.08 3.96 6.37
N THR A 89 55.35 3.67 7.45
CA THR A 89 55.72 2.61 8.39
C THR A 89 54.47 1.85 8.82
N SER A 90 54.42 0.61 8.38
CA SER A 90 53.60 -0.49 8.89
C SER A 90 53.90 -0.75 10.36
N ASN A 91 52.87 -1.08 11.14
CA ASN A 91 52.98 -2.16 12.14
C ASN A 91 51.60 -2.73 12.47
N ARG A 92 51.43 -4.01 12.11
CA ARG A 92 50.40 -4.91 12.63
C ARG A 92 50.79 -5.32 14.05
N SER A 93 49.82 -5.42 14.94
CA SER A 93 49.87 -6.32 16.11
C SER A 93 48.43 -6.63 16.56
N ASP A 94 48.08 -7.90 16.50
CA ASP A 94 46.85 -8.50 17.02
C ASP A 94 46.82 -8.51 18.56
N LYS A 95 45.65 -8.31 19.17
CA LYS A 95 45.18 -9.11 20.32
C LYS A 95 43.69 -8.94 20.63
N LEU A 96 43.10 -10.06 21.03
CA LEU A 96 41.67 -10.36 21.23
C LEU A 96 41.11 -9.98 22.63
N ILE A 97 39.79 -9.72 22.65
CA ILE A 97 38.72 -9.98 23.66
C ILE A 97 38.70 -9.19 25.00
N SER A 98 37.66 -8.37 25.22
CA SER A 98 36.47 -8.67 26.07
C SER A 98 35.56 -7.44 26.36
N GLY A 99 34.26 -7.68 26.17
CA GLY A 99 33.04 -7.08 26.77
C GLY A 99 32.99 -5.67 27.38
N SER A 100 32.07 -4.85 26.86
CA SER A 100 31.00 -4.25 27.67
C SER A 100 29.89 -3.65 26.79
N THR A 101 28.68 -3.95 27.22
CA THR A 101 27.34 -3.61 26.75
C THR A 101 27.05 -2.10 26.75
N GLU A 102 25.99 -1.71 26.00
CA GLU A 102 25.28 -0.42 26.02
C GLU A 102 25.77 0.71 25.09
N SER A 103 25.26 0.69 23.85
CA SER A 103 24.77 1.88 23.12
C SER A 103 24.29 1.45 21.73
N SER A 104 23.06 0.93 21.65
CA SER A 104 22.40 0.62 20.37
C SER A 104 21.01 1.23 20.33
N LEU A 105 20.95 2.55 20.44
CA LEU A 105 19.80 3.34 20.06
C LEU A 105 20.19 4.15 18.81
N PHE A 106 19.57 3.79 17.68
CA PHE A 106 19.70 4.36 16.33
C PHE A 106 20.97 4.06 15.51
N PRO A 107 21.02 2.88 14.84
CA PRO A 107 21.96 2.66 13.73
C PRO A 107 21.63 3.53 12.48
N GLY A 108 20.43 4.11 12.36
CA GLY A 108 19.98 4.74 11.11
C GLY A 108 20.72 6.02 10.68
N LEU A 109 21.20 6.84 11.62
CA LEU A 109 21.80 8.14 11.30
C LEU A 109 23.26 8.06 10.84
N THR A 110 24.02 7.07 11.33
CA THR A 110 25.42 6.86 10.93
C THR A 110 25.52 6.23 9.54
N TRP A 111 24.54 5.42 9.15
CA TRP A 111 24.55 4.71 7.85
C TRP A 111 24.12 5.61 6.68
N THR A 112 23.17 6.53 6.89
CA THR A 112 22.66 7.42 5.83
C THR A 112 23.72 8.40 5.32
N ASN A 113 24.55 8.96 6.22
CA ASN A 113 25.65 9.86 5.86
C ASN A 113 26.78 9.14 5.11
N THR A 114 27.08 7.90 5.50
CA THR A 114 28.11 7.06 4.85
C THR A 114 27.66 6.60 3.47
N LEU A 115 26.37 6.24 3.30
CA LEU A 115 25.82 5.83 2.01
C LEU A 115 25.84 6.95 0.98
N MET A 116 25.67 8.22 1.38
CA MET A 116 25.76 9.37 0.47
C MET A 116 27.14 9.50 -0.17
N GLN A 117 28.20 9.12 0.56
CA GLN A 117 29.60 9.23 0.14
C GLN A 117 30.05 8.08 -0.77
N LEU A 118 29.29 6.98 -0.83
CA LEU A 118 29.58 5.85 -1.70
C LEU A 118 29.48 6.24 -3.18
N ASN A 119 30.35 5.63 -3.98
CA ASN A 119 30.28 5.71 -5.43
C ASN A 119 29.06 4.93 -5.96
N ARG A 120 28.76 5.08 -7.26
CA ARG A 120 27.57 4.46 -7.86
C ARG A 120 27.56 2.93 -7.73
N SER A 121 28.70 2.27 -7.93
CA SER A 121 28.80 0.81 -7.87
C SER A 121 28.60 0.28 -6.45
N GLU A 122 29.18 0.95 -5.47
CA GLU A 122 29.00 0.62 -4.05
C GLU A 122 27.55 0.78 -3.59
N LYS A 123 26.85 1.83 -4.05
CA LYS A 123 25.41 2.02 -3.80
C LYS A 123 24.59 0.88 -4.40
N GLU A 124 24.87 0.50 -5.64
CA GLU A 124 24.18 -0.60 -6.30
C GLU A 124 24.38 -1.92 -5.53
N GLN A 125 25.61 -2.24 -5.12
CA GLN A 125 25.90 -3.44 -4.33
C GLN A 125 25.14 -3.45 -2.99
N PHE A 126 25.09 -2.29 -2.32
CA PHE A 126 24.35 -2.14 -1.07
C PHE A 126 22.86 -2.44 -1.24
N TYR A 127 22.19 -1.86 -2.26
CA TYR A 127 20.77 -2.11 -2.48
C TYR A 127 20.49 -3.52 -3.02
N ILE A 128 21.41 -4.14 -3.75
CA ILE A 128 21.29 -5.56 -4.13
C ILE A 128 21.37 -6.45 -2.88
N ALA A 129 22.28 -6.16 -1.94
CA ALA A 129 22.35 -6.90 -0.68
C ALA A 129 21.06 -6.75 0.15
N HIS A 130 20.50 -5.54 0.24
CA HIS A 130 19.21 -5.30 0.90
C HIS A 130 18.06 -6.06 0.22
N TRP A 131 18.07 -6.12 -1.11
CA TRP A 131 17.09 -6.89 -1.89
C TRP A 131 17.09 -8.37 -1.51
N GLU A 132 18.26 -9.00 -1.49
CA GLU A 132 18.42 -10.43 -1.16
C GLU A 132 17.99 -10.75 0.28
N ASP A 133 18.29 -9.88 1.24
CA ASP A 133 17.94 -10.12 2.65
C ASP A 133 16.44 -9.86 2.94
N ARG A 134 15.86 -8.78 2.37
CA ARG A 134 14.55 -8.27 2.81
C ARG A 134 13.47 -8.38 1.74
N CYS A 135 13.71 -7.94 0.52
CA CYS A 135 12.69 -7.89 -0.52
C CYS A 135 12.33 -9.28 -1.06
N VAL A 136 13.34 -10.12 -1.35
CA VAL A 136 13.17 -11.48 -1.87
C VAL A 136 12.27 -12.33 -0.96
N ARG A 137 12.45 -12.21 0.36
CA ARG A 137 11.65 -12.97 1.35
C ARG A 137 10.18 -12.57 1.37
N ALA A 138 9.88 -11.31 1.07
CA ALA A 138 8.50 -10.81 0.97
C ALA A 138 7.88 -11.12 -0.41
N LEU A 139 8.68 -11.17 -1.47
CA LEU A 139 8.26 -11.46 -2.85
C LEU A 139 8.40 -12.95 -3.20
N ARG A 140 7.65 -13.80 -2.47
CA ARG A 140 7.73 -15.29 -2.55
C ARG A 140 7.78 -15.87 -3.96
N LEU A 141 7.03 -15.30 -4.90
CA LEU A 141 6.91 -15.79 -6.27
C LEU A 141 8.09 -15.44 -7.17
N LEU A 142 8.84 -14.40 -6.82
CA LEU A 142 9.85 -13.79 -7.68
C LEU A 142 11.27 -14.26 -7.32
N SER A 143 11.50 -14.55 -6.04
CA SER A 143 12.71 -15.16 -5.45
C SER A 143 14.07 -14.90 -6.15
N HIS A 144 15.03 -15.83 -6.08
CA HIS A 144 16.40 -15.63 -6.59
C HIS A 144 16.50 -15.62 -8.13
N ASP A 145 15.46 -16.08 -8.82
CA ASP A 145 15.41 -16.12 -10.29
C ASP A 145 15.50 -14.71 -10.89
N ILE A 146 14.84 -13.72 -10.27
CA ILE A 146 14.89 -12.32 -10.73
C ILE A 146 16.28 -11.72 -10.62
N SER A 147 16.98 -11.95 -9.50
CA SER A 147 18.33 -11.39 -9.30
C SER A 147 19.29 -11.89 -10.38
N THR A 148 19.22 -13.18 -10.69
CA THR A 148 20.02 -13.78 -11.77
C THR A 148 19.64 -13.17 -13.12
N LEU A 149 18.34 -13.04 -13.39
CA LEU A 149 17.83 -12.46 -14.63
C LEU A 149 18.21 -10.98 -14.82
N ALA A 150 18.39 -10.24 -13.74
CA ALA A 150 18.75 -8.83 -13.76
C ALA A 150 20.20 -8.57 -14.21
N HIS A 151 21.13 -9.52 -14.04
CA HIS A 151 22.56 -9.32 -14.33
C HIS A 151 22.85 -8.98 -15.80
N GLY A 152 21.98 -9.37 -16.73
CA GLY A 152 22.11 -9.09 -18.16
C GLY A 152 21.03 -8.17 -18.74
N TYR A 153 20.15 -7.61 -17.91
CA TYR A 153 19.00 -6.84 -18.38
C TYR A 153 18.79 -5.57 -17.56
N GLN A 154 19.28 -4.45 -18.09
CA GLN A 154 19.36 -3.17 -17.38
C GLN A 154 18.02 -2.66 -16.82
N PRO A 155 16.88 -2.69 -17.55
CA PRO A 155 15.61 -2.25 -16.98
C PRO A 155 15.18 -3.02 -15.74
N LEU A 156 15.41 -4.34 -15.73
CA LEU A 156 15.07 -5.19 -14.59
C LEU A 156 15.96 -4.86 -13.40
N LYS A 157 17.27 -4.70 -13.63
CA LYS A 157 18.22 -4.25 -12.59
C LYS A 157 17.79 -2.90 -12.00
N ASP A 158 17.41 -1.95 -12.84
CA ASP A 158 16.92 -0.64 -12.38
C ASP A 158 15.62 -0.79 -11.56
N SER A 159 14.65 -1.59 -11.99
CA SER A 159 13.42 -1.81 -11.21
C SER A 159 13.66 -2.53 -9.87
N LEU A 160 14.64 -3.43 -9.80
CA LEU A 160 15.08 -4.11 -8.57
C LEU A 160 15.70 -3.11 -7.60
N LEU A 161 16.66 -2.30 -8.07
CA LEU A 161 17.29 -1.25 -7.27
C LEU A 161 16.25 -0.25 -6.77
N ALA A 162 15.30 0.11 -7.63
CA ALA A 162 14.22 1.01 -7.28
C ALA A 162 13.37 0.45 -6.13
N LEU A 163 12.88 -0.79 -6.25
CA LEU A 163 12.05 -1.43 -5.23
C LEU A 163 12.81 -1.67 -3.91
N SER A 164 14.08 -2.05 -4.00
CA SER A 164 14.95 -2.22 -2.83
C SER A 164 15.13 -0.91 -2.06
N ALA A 165 15.47 0.18 -2.77
CA ALA A 165 15.63 1.48 -2.16
C ALA A 165 14.31 2.04 -1.60
N CYS A 166 13.17 1.81 -2.27
CA CYS A 166 11.85 2.15 -1.75
C CYS A 166 11.54 1.39 -0.46
N ASN A 167 11.79 0.08 -0.41
CA ASN A 167 11.60 -0.73 0.79
C ASN A 167 12.43 -0.21 1.98
N LEU A 168 13.70 0.10 1.74
CA LEU A 168 14.59 0.63 2.77
C LEU A 168 14.16 2.02 3.24
N SER A 169 13.74 2.90 2.32
CA SER A 169 13.22 4.23 2.63
C SER A 169 12.10 4.18 3.67
N ARG A 170 11.22 3.20 3.54
CA ARG A 170 10.04 3.01 4.41
C ARG A 170 10.34 2.25 5.70
N SER A 171 11.38 1.42 5.68
CA SER A 171 11.86 0.73 6.88
C SER A 171 12.63 1.67 7.81
N LEU A 172 13.03 2.85 7.34
CA LEU A 172 13.79 3.86 8.09
C LEU A 172 13.08 5.23 8.06
N PRO A 173 11.88 5.37 8.66
CA PRO A 173 11.12 6.62 8.63
C PRO A 173 11.91 7.78 9.25
N GLU A 174 11.83 8.95 8.61
CA GLU A 174 12.35 10.21 9.15
C GLU A 174 11.27 10.91 9.97
N MET A 175 11.65 11.35 11.17
CA MET A 175 10.78 12.14 12.04
C MET A 175 10.85 13.63 11.66
N GLN A 176 9.72 14.25 11.40
CA GLN A 176 9.58 15.68 11.19
C GLN A 176 8.85 16.33 12.37
N VAL A 177 9.58 17.17 13.12
CA VAL A 177 8.99 17.99 14.18
C VAL A 177 8.25 19.15 13.55
N THR A 178 6.91 19.18 13.67
CA THR A 178 6.11 20.32 13.21
C THR A 178 5.99 21.38 14.32
N LYS A 179 5.69 22.63 13.94
CA LYS A 179 5.55 23.74 14.92
C LYS A 179 4.29 23.62 15.79
N SER A 180 3.28 22.89 15.31
CA SER A 180 2.16 22.34 16.09
C SER A 180 2.63 21.07 16.80
N LYS A 181 2.11 20.74 17.99
CA LYS A 181 2.58 19.65 18.89
C LYS A 181 2.47 18.20 18.34
N GLY A 182 2.57 17.97 17.03
CA GLY A 182 2.52 16.66 16.38
C GLY A 182 3.85 16.25 15.77
N THR A 183 4.22 14.99 15.99
CA THR A 183 5.33 14.31 15.31
C THR A 183 4.80 13.73 14.01
N LEU A 184 5.37 14.09 12.85
CA LEU A 184 4.99 13.47 11.57
C LEU A 184 6.10 12.56 11.07
N PHE A 185 5.76 11.37 10.58
CA PHE A 185 6.72 10.47 9.93
C PHE A 185 6.60 10.52 8.41
N GLN A 186 7.75 10.57 7.74
CA GLN A 186 7.86 10.45 6.28
C GLN A 186 8.88 9.38 5.90
N PRO A 187 8.80 8.79 4.69
CA PRO A 187 9.85 7.90 4.20
C PRO A 187 11.22 8.61 4.13
N ASN A 188 12.31 7.87 4.31
CA ASN A 188 13.65 8.43 4.18
C ASN A 188 13.87 9.01 2.78
N LYS A 189 14.24 10.29 2.70
CA LYS A 189 14.26 11.03 1.43
C LYS A 189 15.36 10.56 0.50
N ASN A 190 16.50 10.14 1.05
CA ASN A 190 17.67 9.79 0.26
C ASN A 190 17.47 8.47 -0.47
N HIS A 191 16.96 7.47 0.25
CA HIS A 191 16.58 6.19 -0.33
C HIS A 191 15.40 6.34 -1.31
N LEU A 192 14.42 7.20 -1.00
CA LEU A 192 13.30 7.47 -1.89
C LEU A 192 13.75 8.13 -3.21
N LEU A 193 14.68 9.08 -3.15
CA LEU A 193 15.23 9.72 -4.35
C LEU A 193 15.95 8.71 -5.25
N TYR A 194 16.83 7.90 -4.68
CA TYR A 194 17.52 6.84 -5.43
C TYR A 194 16.52 5.85 -6.05
N SER A 195 15.47 5.49 -5.30
CA SER A 195 14.35 4.68 -5.80
C SER A 195 13.68 5.32 -7.03
N GLN A 196 13.35 6.62 -6.95
CA GLN A 196 12.69 7.34 -8.05
C GLN A 196 13.58 7.50 -9.29
N GLU A 197 14.89 7.69 -9.11
CA GLU A 197 15.86 7.77 -10.21
C GLU A 197 15.87 6.49 -11.04
N HIS A 198 16.02 5.33 -10.37
CA HIS A 198 16.04 4.03 -11.03
C HIS A 198 14.66 3.62 -11.58
N TYR A 199 13.57 3.94 -10.88
CA TYR A 199 12.20 3.77 -11.40
C TYR A 199 12.05 4.50 -12.75
N GLY A 200 12.45 5.77 -12.80
CA GLY A 200 12.36 6.56 -14.03
C GLY A 200 13.26 6.02 -15.15
N ALA A 201 14.44 5.48 -14.82
CA ALA A 201 15.33 4.85 -15.78
C ALA A 201 14.69 3.59 -16.39
N ALA A 202 14.14 2.70 -15.57
CA ALA A 202 13.46 1.49 -16.01
C ALA A 202 12.25 1.81 -16.91
N VAL A 203 11.39 2.76 -16.52
CA VAL A 203 10.22 3.16 -17.32
C VAL A 203 10.63 3.71 -18.68
N ARG A 204 11.63 4.60 -18.73
CA ARG A 204 12.12 5.18 -20.00
C ARG A 204 12.65 4.10 -20.93
N GLU A 205 13.43 3.17 -20.41
CA GLU A 205 14.05 2.13 -21.23
C GLU A 205 13.02 1.11 -21.73
N ILE A 206 12.09 0.66 -20.88
CA ILE A 206 10.98 -0.20 -21.31
C ILE A 206 10.12 0.50 -22.37
N ALA A 207 9.78 1.78 -22.17
CA ALA A 207 9.02 2.54 -23.15
C ALA A 207 9.76 2.63 -24.49
N ARG A 208 11.08 2.87 -24.48
CA ARG A 208 11.91 2.89 -25.69
C ARG A 208 11.90 1.53 -26.40
N MET A 209 12.02 0.43 -25.66
CA MET A 209 12.01 -0.92 -26.20
C MET A 209 10.67 -1.29 -26.82
N LEU A 210 9.55 -0.95 -26.17
CA LEU A 210 8.21 -1.27 -26.66
C LEU A 210 7.82 -0.45 -27.91
N HIS A 211 8.31 0.79 -28.04
CA HIS A 211 8.06 1.59 -29.24
C HIS A 211 8.98 1.21 -30.42
N GLY A 212 10.19 0.73 -30.15
CA GLY A 212 11.23 0.54 -31.15
C GLY A 212 11.29 -0.84 -31.81
N SER A 213 10.43 -1.80 -31.45
CA SER A 213 10.52 -3.18 -31.96
C SER A 213 9.16 -3.79 -32.26
N THR A 214 9.02 -4.38 -33.45
CA THR A 214 7.84 -5.15 -33.88
C THR A 214 7.73 -6.50 -33.18
N MET A 215 8.83 -7.05 -32.66
CA MET A 215 8.89 -8.35 -31.97
C MET A 215 9.52 -8.21 -30.58
N CYS A 216 8.84 -8.73 -29.56
CA CYS A 216 9.31 -8.73 -28.17
C CYS A 216 10.26 -9.94 -27.92
N SER A 217 11.56 -9.70 -27.85
CA SER A 217 12.55 -10.78 -27.66
C SER A 217 12.54 -11.38 -26.25
N SER A 218 12.19 -10.60 -25.22
CA SER A 218 12.36 -10.96 -23.80
C SER A 218 11.12 -10.66 -22.94
N PRO A 219 9.98 -11.33 -23.19
CA PRO A 219 8.72 -11.03 -22.50
C PRO A 219 8.77 -11.26 -20.99
N THR A 220 9.51 -12.29 -20.53
CA THR A 220 9.68 -12.58 -19.10
C THR A 220 10.42 -11.44 -18.38
N GLN A 221 11.51 -10.92 -18.95
CA GLN A 221 12.27 -9.81 -18.37
C GLN A 221 11.45 -8.52 -18.33
N ILE A 222 10.71 -8.21 -19.40
CA ILE A 222 9.84 -7.03 -19.46
C ILE A 222 8.74 -7.16 -18.41
N LEU A 223 8.07 -8.31 -18.34
CA LEU A 223 7.02 -8.54 -17.35
C LEU A 223 7.59 -8.45 -15.93
N ALA A 224 8.74 -9.05 -15.65
CA ALA A 224 9.41 -8.93 -14.36
C ALA A 224 9.67 -7.47 -13.99
N THR A 225 10.19 -6.67 -14.92
CA THR A 225 10.43 -5.24 -14.73
C THR A 225 9.13 -4.52 -14.36
N LEU A 226 8.09 -4.70 -15.15
CA LEU A 226 6.79 -4.06 -14.94
C LEU A 226 6.15 -4.45 -13.60
N ILE A 227 6.30 -5.70 -13.16
CA ILE A 227 5.77 -6.18 -11.88
C ILE A 227 6.50 -5.57 -10.68
N LEU A 228 7.81 -5.41 -10.75
CA LEU A 228 8.56 -4.69 -9.70
C LEU A 228 8.14 -3.22 -9.61
N LEU A 229 7.85 -2.58 -10.75
CA LEU A 229 7.27 -1.23 -10.79
C LEU A 229 5.86 -1.19 -10.18
N CYS A 230 5.03 -2.22 -10.39
CA CYS A 230 3.73 -2.31 -9.71
C CYS A 230 3.86 -2.41 -8.19
N TYR A 231 4.79 -3.21 -7.68
CA TYR A 231 5.01 -3.30 -6.23
C TYR A 231 5.48 -1.98 -5.63
N MET A 232 6.30 -1.22 -6.36
CA MET A 232 6.67 0.15 -5.97
C MET A 232 5.45 1.06 -5.84
N GLU A 233 4.61 1.14 -6.88
CA GLU A 233 3.43 2.01 -6.88
C GLU A 233 2.38 1.60 -5.84
N SER A 234 2.24 0.29 -5.60
CA SER A 234 1.40 -0.27 -4.54
C SER A 234 1.82 0.23 -3.16
N VAL A 235 3.12 0.12 -2.85
CA VAL A 235 3.66 0.55 -1.56
C VAL A 235 3.59 2.06 -1.36
N LEU A 236 3.78 2.81 -2.44
CA LEU A 236 3.61 4.26 -2.45
C LEU A 236 2.15 4.68 -2.48
N GLY A 237 1.17 3.78 -2.56
CA GLY A 237 -0.25 4.14 -2.61
C GLY A 237 -0.61 5.05 -3.78
N ASN A 238 0.08 4.91 -4.92
CA ASN A 238 -0.19 5.69 -6.13
C ASN A 238 -1.14 4.91 -7.04
N PHE A 239 -2.42 4.93 -6.69
CA PHE A 239 -3.45 4.11 -7.34
C PHE A 239 -3.62 4.44 -8.83
N ARG A 240 -3.41 5.70 -9.23
CA ARG A 240 -3.53 6.13 -10.64
C ARG A 240 -2.42 5.54 -11.50
N ALA A 241 -1.16 5.69 -11.09
CA ALA A 241 -0.04 5.13 -11.84
C ALA A 241 -0.12 3.60 -11.90
N LEU A 242 -0.49 2.97 -10.78
CA LEU A 242 -0.66 1.53 -10.74
C LEU A 242 -1.76 1.04 -11.69
N HIS A 243 -2.91 1.72 -11.75
CA HIS A 243 -3.97 1.35 -12.68
C HIS A 243 -3.46 1.34 -14.13
N CYS A 244 -2.67 2.33 -14.51
CA CYS A 244 -2.02 2.40 -15.83
C CYS A 244 -1.07 1.22 -16.06
N HIS A 245 -0.22 0.88 -15.08
CA HIS A 245 0.68 -0.27 -15.17
C HIS A 245 -0.08 -1.58 -15.28
N HIS A 246 -1.10 -1.82 -14.45
CA HIS A 246 -1.86 -3.08 -14.47
C HIS A 246 -2.62 -3.29 -15.77
N ASP A 247 -3.21 -2.22 -16.33
CA ASP A 247 -3.88 -2.28 -17.63
C ASP A 247 -2.88 -2.58 -18.76
N GLY A 248 -1.73 -1.87 -18.79
CA GLY A 248 -0.66 -2.16 -19.74
C GLY A 248 -0.12 -3.59 -19.64
N ILE A 249 0.10 -4.08 -18.41
CA ILE A 249 0.54 -5.46 -18.14
C ILE A 249 -0.52 -6.47 -18.58
N GLY A 250 -1.81 -6.21 -18.34
CA GLY A 250 -2.89 -7.09 -18.77
C GLY A 250 -2.88 -7.31 -20.27
N ARG A 251 -2.75 -6.24 -21.05
CA ARG A 251 -2.62 -6.31 -22.52
C ARG A 251 -1.33 -7.02 -22.94
N PHE A 252 -0.22 -6.75 -22.25
CA PHE A 252 1.06 -7.40 -22.52
C PHE A 252 1.01 -8.92 -22.28
N ILE A 253 0.40 -9.36 -21.18
CA ILE A 253 0.19 -10.77 -20.86
C ILE A 253 -0.67 -11.42 -21.93
N GLN A 254 -1.77 -10.79 -22.36
CA GLN A 254 -2.62 -11.33 -23.43
C GLN A 254 -1.86 -11.55 -24.73
N LEU A 255 -1.01 -10.59 -25.14
CA LEU A 255 -0.19 -10.70 -26.36
C LEU A 255 0.91 -11.78 -26.28
N HIS A 256 1.34 -12.15 -25.08
CA HIS A 256 2.47 -13.06 -24.86
C HIS A 256 2.11 -14.30 -24.02
N LEU A 257 0.82 -14.58 -23.86
CA LEU A 257 0.33 -15.58 -22.90
C LEU A 257 0.95 -16.96 -23.12
N SER A 258 1.00 -17.44 -24.37
CA SER A 258 1.56 -18.75 -24.72
C SER A 258 3.04 -18.89 -24.35
N ARG A 259 3.83 -17.82 -24.52
CA ARG A 259 5.26 -17.79 -24.17
C ARG A 259 5.48 -17.66 -22.67
N LEU A 260 4.63 -16.88 -21.99
CA LEU A 260 4.74 -16.66 -20.54
C LEU A 260 4.23 -17.86 -19.74
N SER A 261 3.18 -18.55 -20.19
CA SER A 261 2.63 -19.73 -19.51
C SER A 261 3.50 -20.97 -19.66
N SER A 262 4.29 -21.06 -20.75
CA SER A 262 5.26 -22.14 -20.95
C SER A 262 6.57 -21.94 -20.16
N ASP A 263 6.82 -20.73 -19.67
CA ASP A 263 7.94 -20.40 -18.78
C ASP A 263 7.51 -20.49 -17.30
N GLY A 264 8.28 -21.22 -16.49
CA GLY A 264 8.00 -21.37 -15.06
C GLY A 264 8.06 -20.04 -14.30
N LEU A 265 8.96 -19.13 -14.69
CA LEU A 265 9.02 -17.78 -14.12
C LEU A 265 7.88 -16.90 -14.66
N GLY A 266 7.58 -16.98 -15.96
CA GLY A 266 6.43 -16.29 -16.57
C GLY A 266 5.10 -16.57 -15.86
N SER A 267 4.81 -17.83 -15.54
CA SER A 267 3.61 -18.21 -14.78
C SER A 267 3.60 -17.62 -13.36
N ASN A 268 4.74 -17.60 -12.67
CA ASN A 268 4.87 -16.95 -11.36
C ASN A 268 4.68 -15.43 -11.44
N LEU A 269 5.15 -14.80 -12.53
CA LEU A 269 4.96 -13.36 -12.78
C LEU A 269 3.48 -13.01 -13.02
N ILE A 270 2.74 -13.83 -13.77
CA ILE A 270 1.29 -13.68 -13.93
C ILE A 270 0.58 -13.80 -12.57
N ALA A 271 0.99 -14.76 -11.74
CA ALA A 271 0.45 -14.89 -10.38
C ALA A 271 0.78 -13.68 -9.49
N ALA A 272 1.99 -13.11 -9.62
CA ALA A 272 2.43 -11.93 -8.88
C ALA A 272 1.66 -10.67 -9.32
N TRP A 273 1.41 -10.52 -10.63
CA TRP A 273 0.56 -9.48 -11.18
C TRP A 273 -0.83 -9.48 -10.55
N LEU A 274 -1.51 -10.63 -10.59
CA LEU A 274 -2.83 -10.78 -10.01
C LEU A 274 -2.83 -10.48 -8.50
N GLN A 275 -1.85 -11.00 -7.75
CA GLN A 275 -1.75 -10.69 -6.32
C GLN A 275 -1.59 -9.19 -6.06
N SER A 276 -0.74 -8.50 -6.83
CA SER A 276 -0.58 -7.04 -6.70
C SER A 276 -1.87 -6.28 -7.04
N LYS A 277 -2.63 -6.76 -8.03
CA LYS A 277 -3.94 -6.21 -8.42
C LYS A 277 -4.95 -6.33 -7.28
N TYR A 278 -5.09 -7.52 -6.70
CA TYR A 278 -6.01 -7.75 -5.59
C TYR A 278 -5.60 -7.00 -4.33
N GLN A 279 -4.29 -6.95 -4.02
CA GLN A 279 -3.78 -6.18 -2.88
C GLN A 279 -4.18 -4.72 -2.99
N VAL A 280 -3.97 -4.09 -4.14
CA VAL A 280 -4.18 -2.65 -4.25
C VAL A 280 -5.66 -2.30 -4.37
N TRP A 281 -6.45 -3.14 -5.05
CA TRP A 281 -7.89 -3.00 -4.99
C TRP A 281 -8.38 -3.03 -3.54
N TRP A 282 -7.91 -4.00 -2.75
CA TRP A 282 -8.26 -4.14 -1.33
C TRP A 282 -7.82 -2.92 -0.50
N LEU A 283 -6.60 -2.42 -0.71
CA LEU A 283 -6.10 -1.21 -0.05
C LEU A 283 -6.96 0.01 -0.34
N ARG A 284 -7.46 0.13 -1.58
CA ARG A 284 -8.27 1.27 -2.01
C ARG A 284 -9.68 1.26 -1.42
N MET A 285 -10.26 0.08 -1.17
CA MET A 285 -11.68 -0.05 -0.80
C MET A 285 -12.10 0.83 0.38
N TYR A 286 -11.36 0.79 1.49
CA TYR A 286 -11.72 1.54 2.71
C TYR A 286 -11.30 3.01 2.71
N PHE A 287 -10.57 3.44 1.69
CA PHE A 287 -10.22 4.85 1.47
C PHE A 287 -10.93 5.44 0.24
N SER A 288 -12.06 4.85 -0.13
CA SER A 288 -12.90 5.31 -1.23
C SER A 288 -14.29 5.66 -0.74
N THR A 289 -15.03 6.42 -1.55
CA THR A 289 -16.43 6.74 -1.26
C THR A 289 -17.30 5.48 -1.28
N LEU A 290 -18.41 5.50 -0.55
CA LEU A 290 -19.40 4.41 -0.58
C LEU A 290 -19.95 4.17 -2.00
N HIS A 291 -20.09 5.23 -2.80
CA HIS A 291 -20.45 5.14 -4.21
C HIS A 291 -19.42 4.33 -5.00
N PHE A 292 -18.13 4.67 -4.87
CA PHE A 292 -17.06 3.92 -5.53
C PHE A 292 -17.08 2.44 -5.13
N GLN A 293 -17.22 2.15 -3.83
CA GLN A 293 -17.27 0.77 -3.31
C GLN A 293 -18.43 -0.04 -3.91
N ARG A 294 -19.61 0.58 -4.08
CA ARG A 294 -20.82 -0.08 -4.62
C ARG A 294 -20.68 -0.46 -6.10
N TYR A 295 -20.08 0.41 -6.91
CA TYR A 295 -20.07 0.27 -8.38
C TYR A 295 -18.75 -0.28 -8.94
N GLN A 296 -17.99 -1.03 -8.15
CA GLN A 296 -16.78 -1.70 -8.64
C GLN A 296 -17.10 -2.84 -9.63
N THR A 297 -16.32 -2.92 -10.70
CA THR A 297 -16.37 -4.01 -11.67
C THR A 297 -15.83 -5.32 -11.08
N SER A 298 -16.20 -6.45 -11.69
CA SER A 298 -15.72 -7.76 -11.25
C SER A 298 -14.19 -7.85 -11.29
N LEU A 299 -13.63 -8.47 -10.26
CA LEU A 299 -12.21 -8.73 -10.11
C LEU A 299 -11.81 -10.10 -10.65
N SER A 300 -12.78 -10.89 -11.12
CA SER A 300 -12.54 -12.20 -11.71
C SER A 300 -11.50 -12.10 -12.83
N ALA A 301 -10.44 -12.89 -12.72
CA ALA A 301 -9.46 -13.00 -13.79
C ALA A 301 -10.05 -13.80 -14.97
N PRO A 302 -9.69 -13.48 -16.22
CA PRO A 302 -10.06 -14.28 -17.40
C PRO A 302 -9.67 -15.74 -17.22
N LEU A 303 -10.50 -16.67 -17.72
CA LEU A 303 -10.32 -18.11 -17.50
C LEU A 303 -8.99 -18.62 -18.08
N GLU A 304 -8.54 -18.03 -19.19
CA GLU A 304 -7.27 -18.34 -19.86
C GLU A 304 -6.06 -17.95 -19.01
N ILE A 305 -6.20 -16.92 -18.18
CA ILE A 305 -5.17 -16.48 -17.24
C ILE A 305 -5.20 -17.38 -16.00
N VAL A 306 -6.39 -17.73 -15.50
CA VAL A 306 -6.53 -18.64 -14.34
C VAL A 306 -6.02 -20.04 -14.68
N SER A 307 -6.25 -20.54 -15.89
CA SER A 307 -5.76 -21.85 -16.32
C SER A 307 -4.23 -21.92 -16.42
N ALA A 308 -3.55 -20.78 -16.57
CA ALA A 308 -2.08 -20.72 -16.48
C ALA A 308 -1.56 -20.85 -15.03
N LEU A 309 -2.43 -20.91 -14.02
CA LEU A 309 -2.08 -20.82 -12.59
C LEU A 309 -2.30 -22.10 -11.79
N TYR A 310 -2.39 -23.28 -12.42
CA TYR A 310 -2.61 -24.56 -11.72
C TYR A 310 -1.45 -25.05 -10.81
N SER A 311 -0.45 -24.21 -10.53
CA SER A 311 0.65 -24.59 -9.63
C SER A 311 0.36 -24.28 -8.16
N SER A 312 0.95 -25.06 -7.25
CA SER A 312 0.93 -24.77 -5.81
C SER A 312 1.52 -23.40 -5.45
N LYS A 313 2.35 -22.82 -6.33
CA LYS A 313 2.91 -21.47 -6.16
C LYS A 313 1.86 -20.37 -6.33
N ALA A 314 0.88 -20.56 -7.21
CA ALA A 314 -0.14 -19.56 -7.50
C ALA A 314 -1.35 -19.56 -6.55
N ARG A 315 -1.41 -20.49 -5.58
CA ARG A 315 -2.51 -20.60 -4.58
C ARG A 315 -2.89 -19.30 -3.92
N ARG A 316 -1.90 -18.44 -3.62
CA ARG A 316 -2.16 -17.13 -3.02
C ARG A 316 -2.93 -16.21 -3.96
N ALA A 317 -2.60 -16.17 -5.25
CA ALA A 317 -3.31 -15.37 -6.23
C ALA A 317 -4.78 -15.78 -6.33
N ILE A 318 -5.03 -17.09 -6.37
CA ILE A 318 -6.39 -17.66 -6.45
C ILE A 318 -7.20 -17.30 -5.20
N ILE A 319 -6.67 -17.54 -4.00
CA ILE A 319 -7.43 -17.25 -2.77
C ILE A 319 -7.68 -15.76 -2.58
N THR A 320 -6.71 -14.89 -2.93
CA THR A 320 -6.92 -13.43 -2.86
C THR A 320 -7.93 -12.96 -3.90
N SER A 321 -8.02 -13.63 -5.07
CA SER A 321 -9.06 -13.35 -6.07
C SER A 321 -10.45 -13.65 -5.51
N ILE A 322 -10.64 -14.88 -5.02
CA ILE A 322 -11.92 -15.35 -4.46
C ILE A 322 -12.34 -14.47 -3.28
N MET A 323 -11.40 -14.17 -2.36
CA MET A 323 -11.65 -13.32 -1.20
C MET A 323 -12.06 -11.90 -1.63
N SER A 324 -11.34 -11.30 -2.59
CA SER A 324 -11.62 -9.93 -3.04
C SER A 324 -12.93 -9.82 -3.79
N GLU A 325 -13.26 -10.79 -4.66
CA GLU A 325 -14.53 -10.81 -5.37
C GLU A 325 -15.71 -11.06 -4.41
N SER A 326 -15.54 -11.97 -3.44
CA SER A 326 -16.54 -12.20 -2.38
C SER A 326 -16.77 -10.92 -1.56
N HIS A 327 -15.69 -10.22 -1.19
CA HIS A 327 -15.78 -8.94 -0.47
C HIS A 327 -16.48 -7.85 -1.30
N ARG A 328 -16.16 -7.74 -2.60
CA ARG A 328 -16.78 -6.79 -3.52
C ARG A 328 -18.28 -7.02 -3.64
N VAL A 329 -18.68 -8.26 -3.94
CA VAL A 329 -20.09 -8.64 -4.11
C VAL A 329 -20.87 -8.44 -2.82
N ASN A 330 -20.33 -8.87 -1.69
CA ASN A 330 -20.95 -8.68 -0.38
C ASN A 330 -21.10 -7.19 -0.04
N THR A 331 -20.07 -6.38 -0.26
CA THR A 331 -20.12 -4.93 0.00
C THR A 331 -21.12 -4.24 -0.90
N ALA A 332 -21.18 -4.57 -2.19
CA ALA A 332 -22.19 -4.03 -3.10
C ALA A 332 -23.62 -4.38 -2.64
N ALA A 333 -23.85 -5.61 -2.16
CA ALA A 333 -25.14 -6.04 -1.61
C ALA A 333 -25.52 -5.24 -0.36
N VAL A 334 -24.59 -5.10 0.60
CA VAL A 334 -24.80 -4.29 1.81
C VAL A 334 -25.14 -2.85 1.44
N LEU A 335 -24.33 -2.21 0.59
CA LEU A 335 -24.54 -0.81 0.19
C LEU A 335 -25.83 -0.60 -0.61
N SER A 336 -26.37 -1.65 -1.24
CA SER A 336 -27.64 -1.56 -1.96
C SER A 336 -28.86 -1.30 -1.07
N LEU A 337 -28.74 -1.59 0.24
CA LEU A 337 -29.81 -1.38 1.22
C LEU A 337 -30.02 0.09 1.58
N TRP A 338 -29.00 0.93 1.42
CA TRP A 338 -29.12 2.37 1.62
C TRP A 338 -29.62 3.00 0.32
N ARG A 339 -30.84 3.54 0.34
CA ARG A 339 -31.37 4.33 -0.78
C ARG A 339 -30.50 5.59 -0.94
N ASP A 340 -30.06 5.87 -2.15
CA ASP A 340 -29.39 7.13 -2.48
C ASP A 340 -30.37 8.28 -2.18
N THR A 341 -30.23 8.94 -1.04
CA THR A 341 -31.08 10.08 -0.69
C THR A 341 -30.81 11.29 -1.57
N HIS A 342 -29.67 11.36 -2.28
CA HIS A 342 -29.30 12.51 -3.13
C HIS A 342 -28.48 12.17 -4.41
N GLY A 343 -28.68 11.00 -5.02
CA GLY A 343 -28.07 10.67 -6.32
C GLY A 343 -29.03 10.92 -7.49
N PRO A 344 -28.58 11.41 -8.67
CA PRO A 344 -29.42 11.34 -9.87
C PRO A 344 -29.81 9.87 -10.09
N ALA A 345 -31.02 9.63 -10.56
CA ALA A 345 -31.49 8.29 -10.92
C ALA A 345 -30.61 7.71 -12.03
N ILE A 346 -29.50 7.06 -11.66
CA ILE A 346 -28.65 6.34 -12.58
C ILE A 346 -29.32 4.99 -12.79
N ASN A 347 -29.70 4.74 -14.04
CA ASN A 347 -30.30 3.52 -14.57
C ASN A 347 -29.86 2.25 -13.83
N SER A 348 -30.82 1.56 -13.22
CA SER A 348 -30.97 0.10 -13.13
C SER A 348 -29.75 -0.77 -13.51
N MET A 349 -28.64 -0.63 -12.79
CA MET A 349 -27.56 -1.63 -12.72
C MET A 349 -27.25 -2.01 -11.26
N SER A 350 -28.17 -1.76 -10.33
CA SER A 350 -28.11 -2.39 -9.02
C SER A 350 -28.41 -3.87 -9.19
N SER A 351 -27.41 -4.74 -9.04
CA SER A 351 -27.64 -6.17 -8.89
C SER A 351 -28.58 -6.39 -7.70
N SER A 352 -29.68 -7.12 -7.89
CA SER A 352 -30.52 -7.57 -6.77
C SER A 352 -29.66 -8.30 -5.73
N ILE A 353 -30.04 -8.22 -4.46
CA ILE A 353 -29.39 -8.99 -3.37
C ILE A 353 -29.38 -10.49 -3.72
N ASP A 354 -30.43 -11.01 -4.35
CA ASP A 354 -30.49 -12.41 -4.83
C ASP A 354 -29.38 -12.73 -5.84
N ASN A 355 -29.08 -11.79 -6.74
CA ASN A 355 -27.99 -11.94 -7.70
C ASN A 355 -26.63 -11.93 -6.98
N CYS A 356 -26.46 -11.05 -5.99
CA CYS A 356 -25.27 -11.04 -5.15
C CYS A 356 -25.10 -12.37 -4.40
N ILE A 357 -26.16 -12.94 -3.83
CA ILE A 357 -26.13 -14.25 -3.15
C ILE A 357 -25.73 -15.36 -4.15
N SER A 358 -26.29 -15.34 -5.36
CA SER A 358 -25.91 -16.30 -6.41
C SER A 358 -24.42 -16.20 -6.79
N LEU A 359 -23.89 -14.98 -6.92
CA LEU A 359 -22.47 -14.75 -7.16
C LEU A 359 -21.60 -15.22 -5.99
N LEU A 360 -22.01 -14.96 -4.74
CA LEU A 360 -21.30 -15.45 -3.55
C LEU A 360 -21.25 -16.97 -3.49
N ARG A 361 -22.35 -17.66 -3.83
CA ARG A 361 -22.38 -19.14 -3.96
C ARG A 361 -21.44 -19.65 -5.04
N THR A 362 -21.23 -18.88 -6.11
CA THR A 362 -20.26 -19.21 -7.16
C THR A 362 -18.82 -19.11 -6.63
N GLU A 363 -18.51 -18.04 -5.90
CA GLU A 363 -17.19 -17.90 -5.25
C GLU A 363 -16.97 -18.93 -4.13
N GLU A 364 -18.02 -19.35 -3.42
CA GLU A 364 -17.96 -20.42 -2.42
C GLU A 364 -17.54 -21.76 -3.04
N LYS A 365 -18.06 -22.10 -4.23
CA LYS A 365 -17.64 -23.31 -4.97
C LYS A 365 -16.15 -23.26 -5.30
N LYS A 366 -15.66 -22.13 -5.83
CA LYS A 366 -14.24 -21.91 -6.12
C LYS A 366 -13.38 -22.03 -4.85
N LEU A 367 -13.90 -21.53 -3.72
CA LEU A 367 -13.22 -21.60 -2.43
C LEU A 367 -13.11 -23.04 -1.92
N ASN A 368 -14.17 -23.83 -2.07
CA ASN A 368 -14.18 -25.25 -1.69
C ASN A 368 -13.22 -26.07 -2.56
N GLU A 369 -13.17 -25.80 -3.86
CA GLU A 369 -12.19 -26.41 -4.77
C GLU A 369 -10.75 -26.02 -4.40
N TRP A 370 -10.50 -24.75 -4.08
CA TRP A 370 -9.18 -24.32 -3.63
C TRP A 370 -8.76 -25.02 -2.32
N HIS A 371 -9.69 -25.20 -1.38
CA HIS A 371 -9.41 -25.84 -0.09
C HIS A 371 -9.16 -27.35 -0.22
N SER A 372 -9.89 -28.04 -1.10
CA SER A 372 -9.72 -29.48 -1.32
C SER A 372 -8.35 -29.85 -1.92
N GLN A 373 -7.68 -28.89 -2.54
CA GLN A 373 -6.33 -29.05 -3.10
C GLN A 373 -5.22 -28.87 -2.06
N LEU A 374 -5.51 -28.44 -0.83
CA LEU A 374 -4.50 -28.18 0.20
C LEU A 374 -3.80 -29.46 0.68
N THR A 375 -2.48 -29.40 0.82
CA THR A 375 -1.72 -30.52 1.41
C THR A 375 -1.79 -30.46 2.93
N PRO A 376 -1.53 -31.57 3.65
CA PRO A 376 -1.50 -31.57 5.12
C PRO A 376 -0.53 -30.53 5.74
N LEU A 377 0.55 -30.17 5.04
CA LEU A 377 1.50 -29.16 5.49
C LEU A 377 0.91 -27.73 5.49
N GLU A 378 -0.06 -27.49 4.61
CA GLU A 378 -0.72 -26.20 4.42
C GLU A 378 -1.95 -26.01 5.32
N LEU A 379 -2.42 -27.10 5.93
CA LEU A 379 -3.47 -27.09 6.93
C LEU A 379 -2.89 -26.72 8.31
N PRO A 380 -3.76 -26.33 9.27
CA PRO A 380 -3.32 -26.10 10.64
C PRO A 380 -2.68 -27.34 11.27
N THR A 381 -1.72 -27.11 12.16
CA THR A 381 -1.01 -28.16 12.91
C THR A 381 -1.88 -28.84 13.97
N GLU A 382 -3.01 -28.23 14.34
CA GLU A 382 -3.95 -28.73 15.34
C GLU A 382 -5.32 -28.96 14.69
N SER A 383 -6.04 -30.00 15.11
CA SER A 383 -7.37 -30.32 14.59
C SER A 383 -8.41 -29.27 15.02
N PHE A 384 -9.33 -28.97 14.09
CA PHE A 384 -10.49 -28.09 14.31
C PHE A 384 -11.47 -28.61 15.38
N THR A 385 -11.39 -29.87 15.80
CA THR A 385 -12.27 -30.46 16.83
C THR A 385 -12.20 -29.77 18.20
N SER A 386 -11.24 -28.86 18.41
CA SER A 386 -11.21 -27.93 19.56
C SER A 386 -12.16 -26.72 19.43
N LEU A 387 -12.96 -26.61 18.36
CA LEU A 387 -13.89 -25.50 18.06
C LEU A 387 -15.03 -25.35 19.08
N GLY A 388 -15.36 -26.40 19.83
CA GLY A 388 -16.49 -26.43 20.75
C GLY A 388 -16.15 -26.21 22.23
N GLU A 389 -14.87 -26.15 22.62
CA GLU A 389 -14.51 -26.11 24.04
C GLU A 389 -13.93 -24.76 24.45
N SER A 390 -14.59 -24.19 25.46
CA SER A 390 -14.38 -22.91 26.13
C SER A 390 -14.80 -21.66 25.35
N GLN A 391 -15.96 -21.12 25.76
CA GLN A 391 -16.18 -19.68 25.77
C GLN A 391 -14.90 -18.97 26.23
N PRO A 392 -14.57 -17.78 25.70
CA PRO A 392 -13.43 -16.99 26.15
C PRO A 392 -13.64 -16.56 27.59
N SER A 393 -13.35 -17.45 28.53
CA SER A 393 -13.16 -17.10 29.92
C SER A 393 -11.84 -16.31 29.96
N ASN A 394 -11.96 -15.01 30.18
CA ASN A 394 -10.87 -14.02 30.31
C ASN A 394 -10.14 -13.57 29.03
N GLY A 395 -10.78 -13.57 27.85
CA GLY A 395 -10.22 -12.91 26.65
C GLY A 395 -8.96 -13.55 26.06
N HIS A 396 -8.59 -14.76 26.51
CA HIS A 396 -7.43 -15.48 26.01
C HIS A 396 -7.81 -16.34 24.79
N ILE A 397 -7.34 -15.96 23.61
CA ILE A 397 -7.60 -16.71 22.36
C ILE A 397 -6.48 -17.74 22.16
N ARG A 398 -6.83 -19.03 22.11
CA ARG A 398 -5.86 -20.11 21.86
C ARG A 398 -5.36 -20.04 20.40
N PRO A 399 -4.05 -19.87 20.16
CA PRO A 399 -3.52 -19.70 18.81
C PRO A 399 -3.74 -20.95 17.95
N LEU A 400 -4.04 -20.75 16.67
CA LEU A 400 -4.07 -21.79 15.64
C LEU A 400 -2.78 -21.68 14.82
N ARG A 401 -1.90 -22.67 14.95
CA ARG A 401 -0.54 -22.61 14.39
C ARG A 401 -0.43 -23.33 13.05
N PHE A 402 0.45 -22.81 12.20
CA PHE A 402 0.81 -23.38 10.90
C PHE A 402 2.32 -23.54 10.82
N HIS A 403 2.77 -24.50 10.00
CA HIS A 403 4.20 -24.77 9.79
C HIS A 403 4.98 -23.56 9.25
N ARG A 404 4.32 -22.69 8.46
CA ARG A 404 4.95 -21.53 7.82
C ARG A 404 3.99 -20.35 7.73
N HIS A 405 4.53 -19.15 7.90
CA HIS A 405 3.80 -17.88 7.76
C HIS A 405 2.93 -17.79 6.47
N PRO A 406 3.40 -18.19 5.27
CA PRO A 406 2.58 -18.09 4.08
C PRO A 406 1.32 -18.95 4.10
N PHE A 407 1.34 -20.09 4.81
CA PHE A 407 0.19 -20.98 4.93
C PHE A 407 -0.86 -20.39 5.87
N ALA A 408 -0.42 -19.85 7.02
CA ALA A 408 -1.30 -19.10 7.93
C ALA A 408 -1.98 -17.93 7.22
N MET A 409 -1.24 -17.13 6.45
CA MET A 409 -1.81 -16.02 5.68
C MET A 409 -2.79 -16.48 4.60
N ASN A 410 -2.47 -17.54 3.84
CA ASN A 410 -3.39 -18.08 2.83
C ASN A 410 -4.69 -18.60 3.49
N TYR A 411 -4.57 -19.24 4.64
CA TYR A 411 -5.73 -19.73 5.39
C TYR A 411 -6.53 -18.58 6.03
N ALA A 412 -5.87 -17.48 6.44
CA ALA A 412 -6.55 -16.26 6.85
C ALA A 412 -7.40 -15.70 5.70
N TYR A 413 -6.86 -15.61 4.48
CA TYR A 413 -7.64 -15.19 3.30
C TYR A 413 -8.84 -16.11 3.04
N TYR A 414 -8.68 -17.42 3.22
CA TYR A 414 -9.77 -18.38 3.14
C TYR A 414 -10.87 -18.11 4.18
N VAL A 415 -10.50 -17.86 5.44
CA VAL A 415 -11.48 -17.55 6.50
C VAL A 415 -12.19 -16.22 6.23
N VAL A 416 -11.47 -15.20 5.76
CA VAL A 416 -12.08 -13.93 5.36
C VAL A 416 -13.04 -14.13 4.20
N ALA A 417 -12.69 -14.94 3.20
CA ALA A 417 -13.61 -15.27 2.10
C ALA A 417 -14.88 -15.95 2.63
N ARG A 418 -14.77 -16.89 3.58
CA ARG A 418 -15.93 -17.52 4.26
C ARG A 418 -16.84 -16.49 4.93
N ILE A 419 -16.26 -15.54 5.68
CA ILE A 419 -17.02 -14.46 6.34
C ILE A 419 -17.80 -13.63 5.30
N MET A 420 -17.15 -13.27 4.19
CA MET A 420 -17.78 -12.48 3.13
C MET A 420 -18.85 -13.26 2.34
N GLN A 421 -18.79 -14.60 2.36
CA GLN A 421 -19.73 -15.49 1.66
C GLN A 421 -20.96 -15.88 2.51
N CYS A 422 -21.05 -15.44 3.77
CA CYS A 422 -22.20 -15.74 4.62
C CYS A 422 -23.49 -15.08 4.10
N ALA A 423 -24.31 -15.83 3.35
CA ALA A 423 -25.58 -15.34 2.78
C ALA A 423 -26.63 -14.98 3.85
N CYS A 424 -26.66 -15.72 4.97
CA CYS A 424 -27.63 -15.49 6.06
C CYS A 424 -27.56 -14.07 6.64
N PHE A 425 -26.38 -13.44 6.61
CA PHE A 425 -26.20 -12.05 7.00
C PHE A 425 -26.92 -11.08 6.06
N LEU A 426 -26.84 -11.32 4.75
CA LEU A 426 -27.52 -10.47 3.75
C LEU A 426 -29.03 -10.65 3.82
N ASP A 427 -29.51 -11.89 3.96
CA ASP A 427 -30.94 -12.19 4.10
C ASP A 427 -31.54 -11.49 5.32
N ALA A 428 -30.86 -11.58 6.48
CA ALA A 428 -31.30 -10.93 7.70
C ALA A 428 -31.31 -9.39 7.59
N LEU A 429 -30.29 -8.81 6.95
CA LEU A 429 -30.24 -7.36 6.71
C LEU A 429 -31.34 -6.88 5.75
N GLN A 430 -31.64 -7.65 4.70
CA GLN A 430 -32.70 -7.32 3.75
C GLN A 430 -34.09 -7.34 4.42
N GLN A 431 -34.36 -8.33 5.27
CA GLN A 431 -35.60 -8.40 6.05
C GLN A 431 -35.76 -7.18 6.95
N CYS A 432 -34.68 -6.77 7.65
CA CYS A 432 -34.70 -5.59 8.50
C CYS A 432 -34.92 -4.29 7.72
N ALA A 433 -34.31 -4.16 6.54
CA ALA A 433 -34.51 -2.98 5.67
C ALA A 433 -35.95 -2.89 5.12
N SER A 434 -36.67 -4.01 5.09
CA SER A 434 -38.05 -4.10 4.57
C SER A 434 -39.10 -3.78 5.63
N GLY A 435 -38.69 -3.58 6.90
CA GLY A 435 -39.58 -3.23 8.01
C GLY A 435 -40.33 -4.40 8.64
N ASP A 436 -40.04 -5.63 8.22
CA ASP A 436 -40.67 -6.85 8.75
C ASP A 436 -39.93 -7.35 10.00
N GLN A 437 -40.48 -7.03 11.17
CA GLN A 437 -40.06 -7.44 12.52
C GLN A 437 -38.59 -7.16 12.91
N ALA A 438 -38.37 -6.98 14.23
CA ALA A 438 -37.04 -6.89 14.81
C ALA A 438 -36.38 -8.28 14.84
N VAL A 439 -36.11 -8.87 13.67
CA VAL A 439 -35.37 -10.12 13.58
C VAL A 439 -33.90 -9.83 13.95
N PRO A 440 -33.34 -10.50 14.98
CA PRO A 440 -31.92 -10.39 15.25
C PRO A 440 -31.14 -10.96 14.07
N VAL A 441 -30.13 -10.23 13.58
CA VAL A 441 -29.22 -10.79 12.57
C VAL A 441 -28.50 -11.96 13.22
N ASN A 442 -28.81 -13.19 12.79
CA ASN A 442 -28.12 -14.37 13.28
C ASN A 442 -26.68 -14.39 12.73
N ASP A 443 -25.76 -13.93 13.56
CA ASP A 443 -24.34 -13.76 13.25
C ASP A 443 -23.48 -14.97 13.69
N GLU A 444 -24.09 -16.11 14.04
CA GLU A 444 -23.38 -17.25 14.65
C GLU A 444 -22.30 -17.83 13.71
N SER A 445 -22.62 -17.99 12.43
CA SER A 445 -21.68 -18.50 11.42
C SER A 445 -20.48 -17.58 11.24
N ILE A 446 -20.72 -16.27 11.08
CA ILE A 446 -19.66 -15.26 10.96
C ILE A 446 -18.83 -15.23 12.24
N THR A 447 -19.47 -15.25 13.42
CA THR A 447 -18.80 -15.26 14.71
C THR A 447 -17.89 -16.49 14.86
N CYS A 448 -18.31 -17.66 14.39
CA CYS A 448 -17.48 -18.87 14.35
C CYS A 448 -16.24 -18.67 13.47
N TRP A 449 -16.41 -18.17 12.23
CA TRP A 449 -15.28 -17.88 11.35
C TRP A 449 -14.36 -16.78 11.89
N MET A 450 -14.92 -15.75 12.54
CA MET A 450 -14.16 -14.71 13.21
C MET A 450 -13.29 -15.28 14.32
N ARG A 451 -13.82 -16.19 15.15
CA ARG A 451 -13.01 -16.87 16.18
C ARG A 451 -11.86 -17.64 15.55
N ILE A 452 -12.07 -18.34 14.43
CA ILE A 452 -10.98 -19.02 13.70
C ILE A 452 -9.95 -17.99 13.22
N LEU A 453 -10.38 -16.87 12.62
CA LEU A 453 -9.48 -15.81 12.17
C LEU A 453 -8.63 -15.28 13.34
N LEU A 454 -9.25 -14.97 14.48
CA LEU A 454 -8.51 -14.47 15.65
C LEU A 454 -7.51 -15.50 16.19
N ARG A 455 -7.84 -16.80 16.16
CA ARG A 455 -6.89 -17.86 16.52
C ARG A 455 -5.70 -17.90 15.57
N ILE A 456 -5.91 -17.75 14.25
CA ILE A 456 -4.81 -17.66 13.26
C ILE A 456 -3.94 -16.45 13.58
N VAL A 457 -4.56 -15.28 13.79
CA VAL A 457 -3.86 -14.03 14.10
C VAL A 457 -3.08 -14.11 15.41
N ALA A 458 -3.63 -14.76 16.43
CA ALA A 458 -2.94 -15.03 17.69
C ALA A 458 -1.72 -15.95 17.52
N GLY A 459 -1.72 -16.82 16.50
CA GLY A 459 -0.61 -17.70 16.17
C GLY A 459 0.48 -17.07 15.29
N LEU A 460 0.24 -15.88 14.74
CA LEU A 460 1.18 -15.19 13.85
C LEU A 460 2.22 -14.36 14.63
N SER A 461 3.47 -14.38 14.15
CA SER A 461 4.51 -13.47 14.65
C SER A 461 4.31 -12.07 14.08
N LYS A 462 4.13 -11.08 14.96
CA LYS A 462 4.01 -9.66 14.55
C LYS A 462 5.24 -9.18 13.75
N ALA A 463 6.43 -9.64 14.10
CA ALA A 463 7.67 -9.32 13.38
C ALA A 463 7.73 -9.98 11.98
N GLU A 464 7.17 -11.19 11.82
CA GLU A 464 7.04 -11.79 10.50
C GLU A 464 5.98 -11.09 9.66
N CYS A 465 4.83 -10.69 10.24
CA CYS A 465 3.84 -9.87 9.53
C CYS A 465 4.47 -8.56 9.03
N ALA A 466 5.22 -7.87 9.89
CA ALA A 466 5.91 -6.62 9.58
C ALA A 466 6.82 -6.71 8.34
N THR A 467 7.53 -7.84 8.19
CA THR A 467 8.57 -8.00 7.18
C THR A 467 8.11 -8.77 5.94
N ARG A 468 7.19 -9.73 6.10
CA ARG A 468 6.75 -10.62 5.01
C ARG A 468 5.46 -10.16 4.34
N ASN A 469 4.63 -9.34 5.00
CA ASN A 469 3.34 -8.93 4.41
C ASN A 469 3.42 -7.67 3.55
N VAL A 470 4.57 -7.01 3.44
CA VAL A 470 4.78 -5.70 2.77
C VAL A 470 4.08 -5.59 1.40
N TYR A 471 4.17 -6.65 0.58
CA TYR A 471 3.64 -6.70 -0.79
C TYR A 471 2.40 -7.59 -0.93
N THR A 472 1.61 -7.72 0.14
CA THR A 472 0.41 -8.56 0.20
C THR A 472 -0.67 -7.89 1.05
N ILE A 473 -1.88 -8.44 1.06
CA ILE A 473 -2.94 -7.95 1.96
C ILE A 473 -2.57 -8.35 3.40
N GLY A 474 -2.28 -7.36 4.25
CA GLY A 474 -1.88 -7.55 5.65
C GLY A 474 -3.05 -7.87 6.59
N ILE A 475 -2.74 -8.42 7.77
CA ILE A 475 -3.72 -8.83 8.78
C ILE A 475 -4.53 -7.63 9.29
N SER A 476 -3.88 -6.50 9.56
CA SER A 476 -4.55 -5.26 9.99
C SER A 476 -5.70 -4.87 9.06
N ASN A 477 -5.49 -4.97 7.75
CA ASN A 477 -6.51 -4.65 6.75
C ASN A 477 -7.60 -5.74 6.67
N LEU A 478 -7.24 -7.03 6.80
CA LEU A 478 -8.23 -8.11 6.91
C LEU A 478 -9.16 -7.94 8.11
N LEU A 479 -8.61 -7.52 9.26
CA LEU A 479 -9.38 -7.30 10.49
C LEU A 479 -10.35 -6.12 10.35
N VAL A 480 -9.94 -5.04 9.68
CA VAL A 480 -10.84 -3.91 9.33
C VAL A 480 -11.98 -4.37 8.42
N ALA A 481 -11.72 -5.23 7.44
CA ALA A 481 -12.77 -5.77 6.60
C ALA A 481 -13.79 -6.61 7.39
N CYS A 482 -13.28 -7.49 8.26
CA CYS A 482 -14.12 -8.48 8.94
C CYS A 482 -14.88 -7.90 10.13
N ILE A 483 -14.33 -6.88 10.81
CA ILE A 483 -15.06 -6.22 11.89
C ILE A 483 -16.37 -5.63 11.36
N LEU A 484 -16.44 -5.15 10.12
CA LEU A 484 -17.66 -4.63 9.48
C LEU A 484 -18.71 -5.70 9.15
N ARG A 485 -18.46 -6.98 9.47
CA ARG A 485 -19.41 -8.09 9.27
C ARG A 485 -19.84 -8.76 10.55
N CYS A 486 -19.15 -8.51 11.66
CA CYS A 486 -19.39 -9.18 12.93
C CYS A 486 -19.84 -8.16 13.99
N SER A 487 -20.96 -8.41 14.66
CA SER A 487 -21.51 -7.48 15.68
C SER A 487 -20.96 -7.70 17.09
N ASP A 488 -20.14 -8.74 17.32
CA ASP A 488 -19.59 -9.10 18.63
C ASP A 488 -18.58 -8.04 19.12
N LEU A 489 -18.83 -7.50 20.31
CA LEU A 489 -17.99 -6.46 20.92
C LEU A 489 -16.68 -7.02 21.47
N ASP A 490 -16.66 -8.22 22.02
CA ASP A 490 -15.45 -8.84 22.59
C ASP A 490 -14.44 -9.15 21.48
N ILE A 491 -14.92 -9.65 20.34
CA ILE A 491 -14.12 -9.80 19.12
C ILE A 491 -13.55 -8.45 18.68
N GLY A 492 -14.37 -7.41 18.65
CA GLY A 492 -13.94 -6.05 18.29
C GLY A 492 -12.88 -5.48 19.24
N LEU A 493 -13.02 -5.70 20.55
CA LEU A 493 -12.06 -5.25 21.57
C LEU A 493 -10.75 -6.03 21.49
N TRP A 494 -10.81 -7.32 21.19
CA TRP A 494 -9.60 -8.12 20.96
C TRP A 494 -8.82 -7.58 19.76
N ILE A 495 -9.49 -7.30 18.63
CA ILE A 495 -8.87 -6.71 17.43
C ILE A 495 -8.23 -5.35 17.77
N GLN A 496 -8.94 -4.51 18.51
CA GLN A 496 -8.43 -3.19 18.94
C GLN A 496 -7.16 -3.31 19.77
N ASN A 497 -7.10 -4.28 20.68
CA ASN A 497 -5.92 -4.52 21.52
C ASN A 497 -4.77 -5.09 20.68
N TRP A 498 -5.03 -6.03 19.78
CA TRP A 498 -4.00 -6.59 18.90
C TRP A 498 -3.37 -5.52 17.98
N LEU A 499 -4.18 -4.63 17.39
CA LEU A 499 -3.70 -3.52 16.57
C LEU A 499 -2.87 -2.51 17.39
N ARG A 500 -3.27 -2.25 18.65
CA ARG A 500 -2.50 -1.42 19.57
C ARG A 500 -1.14 -2.06 19.89
N ASP A 501 -1.12 -3.35 20.16
CA ASP A 501 0.11 -4.10 20.41
C ASP A 501 0.99 -4.12 19.16
N LEU A 502 0.42 -4.13 17.95
CA LEU A 502 1.19 -4.08 16.70
C LEU A 502 1.97 -2.77 16.56
N LEU A 503 1.48 -1.65 17.11
CA LEU A 503 2.20 -0.37 17.14
C LEU A 503 3.45 -0.39 18.04
N SER A 504 3.65 -1.42 18.88
CA SER A 504 4.90 -1.61 19.61
C SER A 504 6.05 -2.12 18.71
N VAL A 505 5.71 -2.67 17.54
CA VAL A 505 6.68 -3.02 16.51
C VAL A 505 7.06 -1.72 15.76
N PRO A 506 8.36 -1.48 15.45
CA PRO A 506 8.81 -0.24 14.80
C PRO A 506 8.46 -0.20 13.30
N ILE A 507 7.17 -0.30 12.99
CA ILE A 507 6.57 -0.17 11.66
C ILE A 507 5.37 0.78 11.73
N LEU A 508 5.13 1.51 10.65
CA LEU A 508 3.99 2.44 10.54
C LEU A 508 2.84 1.84 9.73
N GLU A 509 3.13 0.80 8.95
CA GLU A 509 2.17 0.15 8.07
C GLU A 509 2.44 -1.36 7.99
N GLU A 510 1.39 -2.12 7.71
CA GLU A 510 1.47 -3.54 7.39
C GLU A 510 0.76 -3.77 6.04
N GLY A 511 1.43 -4.40 5.08
CA GLY A 511 0.86 -4.61 3.74
C GLY A 511 0.53 -3.32 3.00
N SER A 512 1.26 -2.23 3.30
CA SER A 512 0.99 -0.87 2.81
C SER A 512 -0.31 -0.25 3.34
N PHE A 513 -0.85 -0.74 4.46
CA PHE A 513 -1.97 -0.12 5.16
C PHE A 513 -1.51 0.53 6.48
N PRO A 514 -1.79 1.82 6.74
CA PRO A 514 -1.36 2.47 7.98
C PRO A 514 -2.03 1.85 9.21
N ILE A 515 -1.22 1.39 10.17
CA ILE A 515 -1.73 0.66 11.34
C ILE A 515 -2.55 1.59 12.25
N SER A 516 -2.14 2.86 12.36
CA SER A 516 -2.90 3.87 13.12
C SER A 516 -4.29 4.11 12.54
N GLN A 517 -4.43 4.11 11.22
CA GLN A 517 -5.74 4.23 10.57
C GLN A 517 -6.61 3.00 10.80
N ALA A 518 -6.03 1.79 10.71
CA ALA A 518 -6.75 0.56 11.06
C ALA A 518 -7.29 0.59 12.50
N LEU A 519 -6.43 0.99 13.45
CA LEU A 519 -6.77 1.06 14.86
C LEU A 519 -7.88 2.07 15.14
N GLU A 520 -7.83 3.24 14.50
CA GLU A 520 -8.84 4.28 14.72
C GLU A 520 -10.20 3.88 14.12
N ILE A 521 -10.22 3.29 12.93
CA ILE A 521 -11.45 2.70 12.35
C ILE A 521 -12.07 1.69 13.33
N VAL A 522 -11.27 0.77 13.87
CA VAL A 522 -11.73 -0.23 14.83
C VAL A 522 -12.26 0.40 16.13
N ARG A 523 -11.61 1.46 16.64
CA ARG A 523 -12.08 2.21 17.81
C ARG A 523 -13.44 2.85 17.58
N HIS A 524 -13.66 3.47 16.42
CA HIS A 524 -14.95 4.05 16.06
C HIS A 524 -16.04 2.97 15.99
N VAL A 525 -15.76 1.84 15.31
CA VAL A 525 -16.71 0.72 15.25
C VAL A 525 -17.07 0.19 16.64
N ASN A 526 -16.08 0.01 17.53
CA ASN A 526 -16.32 -0.46 18.90
C ASN A 526 -17.07 0.57 19.76
N LYS A 527 -16.84 1.87 19.54
CA LYS A 527 -17.58 2.95 20.20
C LYS A 527 -19.07 2.88 19.83
N GLU A 528 -19.38 2.75 18.55
CA GLU A 528 -20.77 2.64 18.09
C GLU A 528 -21.43 1.36 18.62
N ARG A 529 -20.72 0.22 18.69
CA ARG A 529 -21.23 -1.02 19.31
C ARG A 529 -21.59 -0.87 20.77
N ARG A 530 -20.76 -0.19 21.56
CA ARG A 530 -21.05 0.10 22.97
C ARG A 530 -22.32 0.94 23.14
N SER A 531 -22.65 1.77 22.15
CA SER A 531 -23.89 2.54 22.11
C SER A 531 -25.09 1.79 21.52
N GLY A 532 -24.97 0.48 21.27
CA GLY A 532 -26.07 -0.34 20.73
C GLY A 532 -26.25 -0.22 19.21
N LYS A 533 -25.20 0.17 18.47
CA LYS A 533 -25.24 0.30 17.00
C LYS A 533 -24.21 -0.62 16.34
N ASP A 534 -24.59 -1.24 15.23
CA ASP A 534 -23.70 -2.07 14.41
C ASP A 534 -23.28 -1.33 13.14
N ILE A 535 -22.00 -1.41 12.77
CA ILE A 535 -21.46 -0.79 11.55
C ILE A 535 -21.21 -1.85 10.48
N TYR A 536 -21.71 -1.59 9.28
CA TYR A 536 -21.61 -2.51 8.14
C TYR A 536 -20.80 -1.96 6.97
N ALA A 537 -20.66 -0.63 6.84
CA ALA A 537 -19.79 -0.04 5.85
C ALA A 537 -19.18 1.27 6.35
N ILE A 538 -18.00 1.59 5.81
CA ILE A 538 -17.26 2.81 6.06
C ILE A 538 -16.75 3.32 4.72
N GLY A 539 -16.85 4.63 4.48
CA GLY A 539 -16.26 5.29 3.33
C GLY A 539 -15.74 6.68 3.67
N VAL A 540 -15.08 7.31 2.72
CA VAL A 540 -14.70 8.72 2.80
C VAL A 540 -15.74 9.59 2.10
N THR A 541 -15.74 10.90 2.40
CA THR A 541 -16.71 11.86 1.87
C THR A 541 -16.42 12.30 0.44
N GLU A 542 -15.14 12.33 0.03
CA GLU A 542 -14.71 12.78 -1.29
C GLU A 542 -13.89 11.71 -2.01
N GLU A 543 -14.08 11.61 -3.33
CA GLU A 543 -13.26 10.75 -4.19
C GLU A 543 -12.13 11.59 -4.80
N ASP A 544 -10.92 11.41 -4.28
CA ASP A 544 -9.70 12.05 -4.80
C ASP A 544 -8.82 11.08 -5.62
N GLY A 545 -9.36 9.90 -5.98
CA GLY A 545 -8.64 8.87 -6.73
C GLY A 545 -7.66 8.05 -5.89
N GLY A 546 -7.79 8.07 -4.56
CA GLY A 546 -6.85 7.43 -3.64
C GLY A 546 -5.68 8.33 -3.23
N GLY A 547 -5.79 9.64 -3.50
CA GLY A 547 -4.87 10.69 -3.07
C GLY A 547 -3.61 10.83 -3.90
N ASN A 548 -2.56 11.38 -3.29
CA ASN A 548 -1.32 11.81 -3.97
C ASN A 548 -0.14 10.85 -3.77
N GLY A 549 -0.38 9.69 -3.17
CA GLY A 549 0.66 8.74 -2.78
C GLY A 549 1.47 9.15 -1.55
N LYS A 550 2.15 8.17 -0.98
CA LYS A 550 2.86 8.17 0.30
C LYS A 550 4.32 8.62 0.15
N TYR A 551 4.54 9.77 -0.49
CA TYR A 551 5.88 10.33 -0.72
C TYR A 551 6.37 11.19 0.45
N PHE A 552 5.45 11.84 1.16
CA PHE A 552 5.74 12.79 2.24
C PHE A 552 5.12 12.38 3.58
N SER A 553 4.38 11.28 3.61
CA SER A 553 3.78 10.68 4.80
C SER A 553 3.49 9.20 4.52
N TYR A 554 2.99 8.47 5.52
CA TYR A 554 2.52 7.09 5.35
C TYR A 554 1.04 7.01 4.97
N GLN A 555 0.36 8.14 4.77
CA GLN A 555 -1.04 8.23 4.36
C GLN A 555 -1.09 8.69 2.90
N SER A 556 -1.81 7.97 2.03
CA SER A 556 -1.97 8.38 0.63
C SER A 556 -2.96 9.53 0.48
N GLN A 557 -3.93 9.61 1.40
CA GLN A 557 -5.03 10.58 1.44
C GLN A 557 -5.05 11.29 2.78
N THR A 558 -5.52 12.54 2.77
CA THR A 558 -5.79 13.28 3.99
C THR A 558 -7.27 13.17 4.30
N ILE A 559 -7.62 12.29 5.22
CA ILE A 559 -9.01 11.98 5.58
C ILE A 559 -9.32 12.67 6.90
N TYR A 560 -10.34 13.52 6.93
CA TYR A 560 -10.79 14.22 8.14
C TYR A 560 -12.13 13.72 8.65
N GLU A 561 -12.88 13.01 7.81
CA GLU A 561 -14.23 12.56 8.07
C GLU A 561 -14.45 11.20 7.41
N LEU A 562 -15.12 10.31 8.14
CA LEU A 562 -15.60 9.02 7.65
C LEU A 562 -17.12 9.01 7.64
N VAL A 563 -17.70 8.40 6.61
CA VAL A 563 -19.14 8.09 6.56
C VAL A 563 -19.34 6.66 7.05
N LEU A 564 -20.11 6.49 8.11
CA LEU A 564 -20.47 5.21 8.70
C LEU A 564 -21.89 4.84 8.29
N LEU A 565 -22.08 3.62 7.79
CA LEU A 565 -23.39 3.03 7.57
C LEU A 565 -23.61 1.87 8.53
N GLY A 566 -24.76 1.86 9.19
CA GLY A 566 -25.02 0.89 10.23
C GLY A 566 -26.49 0.66 10.56
N ARG A 567 -26.75 -0.10 11.62
CA ARG A 567 -28.07 -0.39 12.17
C ARG A 567 -28.10 -0.12 13.67
N ILE A 568 -29.21 0.44 14.15
CA ILE A 568 -29.50 0.57 15.57
C ILE A 568 -30.13 -0.75 16.05
N ARG A 569 -29.54 -1.39 17.08
CA ARG A 569 -29.99 -2.72 17.55
C ARG A 569 -31.42 -2.70 18.10
N GLU A 570 -31.75 -1.66 18.88
CA GLU A 570 -33.05 -1.52 19.54
C GLU A 570 -34.20 -1.35 18.55
N THR A 571 -34.03 -0.46 17.56
CA THR A 571 -35.10 -0.11 16.62
C THR A 571 -35.07 -0.92 15.33
N GLY A 572 -33.93 -1.55 15.01
CA GLY A 572 -33.71 -2.20 13.73
C GLY A 572 -33.45 -1.24 12.56
N CYS A 573 -33.55 0.07 12.77
CA CYS A 573 -33.42 1.06 11.70
C CYS A 573 -31.98 1.16 11.18
N LEU A 574 -31.85 1.25 9.86
CA LEU A 574 -30.60 1.63 9.21
C LEU A 574 -30.31 3.11 9.41
N TYR A 575 -29.04 3.47 9.55
CA TYR A 575 -28.60 4.86 9.68
C TYR A 575 -27.34 5.14 8.86
N SER A 576 -27.08 6.44 8.66
CA SER A 576 -25.87 6.98 8.05
C SER A 576 -25.40 8.16 8.91
N GLU A 577 -24.13 8.18 9.28
CA GLU A 577 -23.55 9.21 10.14
C GLU A 577 -22.14 9.54 9.67
N SER A 578 -21.80 10.83 9.62
CA SER A 578 -20.44 11.26 9.38
C SER A 578 -19.72 11.55 10.69
N VAL A 579 -18.51 11.01 10.84
CA VAL A 579 -17.70 11.16 12.04
C VAL A 579 -16.35 11.78 11.68
N SER A 580 -15.95 12.80 12.44
CA SER A 580 -14.61 13.37 12.32
C SER A 580 -13.57 12.36 12.83
N VAL A 581 -12.44 12.28 12.13
CA VAL A 581 -11.32 11.42 12.48
C VAL A 581 -10.05 12.23 12.65
N GLU A 582 -9.37 12.00 13.77
CA GLU A 582 -8.01 12.47 14.00
C GLU A 582 -7.09 11.25 14.03
N TRP A 583 -6.28 11.09 12.99
CA TRP A 583 -5.33 9.98 12.95
C TRP A 583 -4.23 10.24 13.97
N ALA A 584 -4.12 9.38 14.98
CA ALA A 584 -2.96 9.35 15.86
C ALA A 584 -1.70 9.19 14.98
N VAL A 585 -0.78 10.15 15.10
CA VAL A 585 0.46 10.18 14.31
C VAL A 585 1.60 9.50 15.06
#